data_AF-A0A396JAZ4-F1
#
_entry.id   AF-A0A396JAZ4-F1
#
_cell.length_a   1.000
_cell.length_b   1.000
_cell.length_c   1.000
_cell.angle_alpha   90.00
_cell.angle_beta   90.00
_cell.angle_gamma   90.00
#
_symmetry.space_group_name_H-M   'P 1'
#
loop_
_entity.id
_entity.type
_entity.pdbx_description
1 polymer ?
#
loop_
_entity_poly.entity_id
_entity_poly.type
_entity_poly.pdbx_seq_one_letter_code
_entity_poly.pdbx_strand_id
1 'polypeptide(L)'
;MSMSRFDDLSMSPLFVFSTKDKVFTFVHPKHGLEYKYIINFPQSYLWNLNSQICCLKDGWILLVAPNKCFQVFFNPFRKELLTYPFASKEIMNNIGVFGISHSPTSSEYMVIALVTDERFQHMAIIKVHWPLNGAKILYDCREFPVYNISTVFHNGLFYCLGINGKVGVIGATR
;
A
#
# COMPACT_ATOMS: atom_id res chain seq x y z
N MET A 1 25.33 -0.28 11.22
CA MET A 1 24.99 1.14 11.43
C MET A 1 23.71 1.19 12.24
N SER A 2 23.75 1.83 13.41
CA SER A 2 22.61 1.93 14.34
C SER A 2 21.60 2.98 13.84
N MET A 3 20.30 2.75 14.07
CA MET A 3 19.19 3.64 13.70
C MET A 3 19.21 5.02 14.41
N SER A 4 20.14 5.25 15.34
CA SER A 4 20.28 6.49 16.11
C SER A 4 20.43 7.79 15.28
N ARG A 5 20.65 7.66 13.97
CA ARG A 5 20.83 8.81 13.06
C ARG A 5 19.52 9.39 12.53
N PHE A 6 18.37 8.77 12.83
CA PHE A 6 17.03 9.30 12.54
C PHE A 6 16.28 9.69 13.82
N ASP A 7 16.98 9.88 14.94
CA ASP A 7 16.37 10.16 16.24
C ASP A 7 15.77 11.58 16.34
N ASP A 8 16.01 12.45 15.36
CA ASP A 8 15.25 13.69 15.21
C ASP A 8 13.84 13.35 14.69
N LEU A 9 12.96 13.00 15.63
CA LEU A 9 11.56 12.62 15.41
C LEU A 9 10.72 13.72 14.73
N SER A 10 11.27 14.92 14.54
CA SER A 10 10.56 16.04 13.91
C SER A 10 10.30 15.84 12.42
N MET A 11 11.02 14.94 11.75
CA MET A 11 10.93 14.77 10.30
C MET A 11 10.87 13.30 9.87
N SER A 12 9.84 12.94 9.10
CA SER A 12 9.74 11.61 8.49
C SER A 12 10.78 11.43 7.37
N PRO A 13 11.52 10.30 7.34
CA PRO A 13 12.49 10.05 6.28
C PRO A 13 11.81 9.93 4.91
N LEU A 14 12.48 10.45 3.88
CA LEU A 14 12.05 10.27 2.49
C LEU A 14 12.35 8.84 2.06
N PHE A 15 11.32 8.14 1.59
CA PHE A 15 11.44 6.77 1.11
C PHE A 15 11.57 6.75 -0.42
N VAL A 16 12.63 6.11 -0.90
CA VAL A 16 12.93 5.94 -2.33
C VAL A 16 13.18 4.48 -2.62
N PHE A 17 12.53 3.94 -3.65
CA PHE A 17 12.75 2.59 -4.11
C PHE A 17 13.49 2.59 -5.47
N SER A 18 14.68 1.99 -5.52
CA SER A 18 15.39 1.75 -6.78
C SER A 18 15.06 0.35 -7.29
N THR A 19 14.29 0.28 -8.37
CA THR A 19 13.97 -0.99 -9.05
C THR A 19 15.21 -1.64 -9.65
N LYS A 20 16.10 -0.83 -10.24
CA LYS A 20 17.36 -1.28 -10.87
C LYS A 20 18.29 -1.93 -9.84
N ASP A 21 18.47 -1.26 -8.71
CA ASP A 21 19.43 -1.70 -7.69
C ASP A 21 18.78 -2.63 -6.65
N LYS A 22 17.45 -2.78 -6.68
CA LYS A 22 16.66 -3.64 -5.79
C LYS A 22 16.84 -3.29 -4.31
N VAL A 23 16.90 -1.98 -4.04
CA VAL A 23 17.10 -1.46 -2.68
C VAL A 23 16.05 -0.43 -2.31
N PHE A 24 15.70 -0.45 -1.02
CA PHE A 24 14.97 0.61 -0.36
C PHE A 24 15.97 1.60 0.23
N THR A 25 15.81 2.88 -0.08
CA THR A 25 16.64 3.94 0.45
C THR A 25 15.77 4.89 1.27
N PHE A 26 16.13 5.06 2.53
CA PHE A 26 15.57 6.07 3.41
C PHE A 26 16.55 7.22 3.50
N VAL A 27 16.09 8.43 3.20
CA VAL A 27 16.92 9.62 3.10
C VAL A 27 16.45 10.63 4.14
N HIS A 28 17.38 11.20 4.90
CA HIS A 28 17.04 12.28 5.81
C HIS A 28 16.58 13.52 5.01
N PRO A 29 15.39 14.08 5.24
CA PRO A 29 14.85 15.14 4.40
C PRO A 29 15.71 16.41 4.42
N LYS A 30 16.33 16.74 5.56
CA LYS A 30 17.21 17.91 5.70
C LYS A 30 18.63 17.70 5.16
N HIS A 31 19.17 16.48 5.27
CA HIS A 31 20.58 16.20 5.02
C HIS A 31 20.81 15.41 3.72
N GLY A 32 19.73 15.02 3.03
CA GLY A 32 19.79 14.37 1.73
C GLY A 32 20.59 13.07 1.74
N LEU A 33 21.24 12.79 0.62
CA LEU A 33 21.93 11.52 0.35
C LEU A 33 23.16 11.27 1.25
N GLU A 34 23.68 12.30 1.91
CA GLU A 34 24.76 12.15 2.90
C GLU A 34 24.28 11.32 4.11
N TYR A 35 22.99 11.41 4.42
CA TYR A 35 22.35 10.67 5.51
C TYR A 35 21.27 9.75 4.94
N LYS A 36 21.75 8.66 4.33
CA LYS A 36 20.90 7.60 3.79
C LYS A 36 21.06 6.27 4.50
N TYR A 37 19.97 5.52 4.57
CA TYR A 37 19.95 4.13 5.02
C TYR A 37 19.43 3.26 3.88
N ILE A 38 20.25 2.29 3.48
CA ILE A 38 19.96 1.39 2.37
C ILE A 38 19.64 0.02 2.93
N ILE A 39 18.49 -0.52 2.53
CA ILE A 39 18.03 -1.84 2.91
C ILE A 39 17.87 -2.66 1.63
N ASN A 40 18.56 -3.79 1.60
CA ASN A 40 18.42 -4.76 0.52
C ASN A 40 17.04 -5.42 0.61
N PHE A 41 16.41 -5.60 -0.54
CA PHE A 41 15.18 -6.36 -0.63
C PHE A 41 15.43 -7.81 -0.14
N PRO A 42 14.59 -8.37 0.74
CA PRO A 42 14.91 -9.57 1.51
C PRO A 42 14.99 -10.85 0.68
N GLN A 43 14.42 -10.91 -0.53
CA GLN A 43 14.42 -12.15 -1.30
C GLN A 43 14.46 -11.99 -2.82
N SER A 44 15.25 -12.87 -3.44
CA SER A 44 15.54 -12.83 -4.87
C SER A 44 14.36 -13.26 -5.75
N TYR A 45 13.52 -14.19 -5.32
CA TYR A 45 12.38 -14.58 -6.14
C TYR A 45 11.30 -13.49 -6.21
N LEU A 46 11.26 -12.57 -5.24
CA LEU A 46 10.27 -11.50 -5.15
C LEU A 46 10.50 -10.37 -6.16
N TRP A 47 11.75 -10.11 -6.58
CA TRP A 47 12.05 -9.09 -7.59
C TRP A 47 11.68 -9.55 -9.01
N ASN A 48 11.63 -10.86 -9.27
CA ASN A 48 11.25 -11.41 -10.57
C ASN A 48 9.76 -11.19 -10.91
N LEU A 49 8.99 -10.61 -9.99
CA LEU A 49 7.54 -10.55 -10.10
C LEU A 49 7.01 -9.20 -10.61
N ASN A 50 7.88 -8.22 -10.94
CA ASN A 50 7.49 -6.85 -11.28
C ASN A 50 6.51 -6.26 -10.23
N SER A 51 6.88 -6.39 -8.96
CA SER A 51 6.06 -5.91 -7.85
C SER A 51 5.99 -4.40 -7.80
N GLN A 52 4.81 -3.89 -7.43
CA GLN A 52 4.53 -2.47 -7.23
C GLN A 52 4.34 -2.19 -5.74
N ILE A 53 4.76 -1.00 -5.33
CA ILE A 53 4.50 -0.50 -3.98
C ILE A 53 3.13 0.15 -4.00
N CYS A 54 2.18 -0.43 -3.26
CA CYS A 54 0.79 0.01 -3.28
C CYS A 54 0.45 0.97 -2.14
N CYS A 55 0.98 0.72 -0.95
CA CYS A 55 0.77 1.57 0.21
C CYS A 55 1.82 1.32 1.29
N LEU A 56 1.98 2.32 2.17
CA LEU A 56 2.89 2.32 3.31
C LEU A 56 2.08 2.66 4.57
N LYS A 57 2.18 1.85 5.62
CA LYS A 57 1.54 2.11 6.90
C LYS A 57 2.35 1.53 8.05
N ASP A 58 2.64 2.34 9.06
CA ASP A 58 3.34 1.91 10.30
C ASP A 58 4.65 1.12 10.02
N GLY A 59 5.41 1.57 9.00
CA GLY A 59 6.65 0.92 8.56
C GLY A 59 6.48 -0.33 7.71
N TRP A 60 5.25 -0.75 7.41
CA TRP A 60 4.94 -1.86 6.51
C TRP A 60 4.64 -1.36 5.09
N ILE A 61 5.22 -2.04 4.12
CA ILE A 61 5.04 -1.80 2.68
C ILE A 61 4.16 -2.92 2.13
N LEU A 62 3.01 -2.60 1.52
CA LEU A 62 2.26 -3.57 0.73
C LEU A 62 2.84 -3.64 -0.68
N LEU A 63 3.31 -4.82 -1.05
CA LEU A 63 3.85 -5.13 -2.36
C LEU A 63 2.88 -6.04 -3.10
N VAL A 64 2.51 -5.66 -4.32
CA VAL A 64 1.60 -6.41 -5.18
C VAL A 64 2.26 -6.67 -6.52
N ALA A 65 2.28 -7.93 -6.95
CA ALA A 65 2.66 -8.34 -8.29
C ALA A 65 1.41 -8.87 -9.03
N PRO A 66 0.78 -8.03 -9.87
CA PRO A 66 -0.54 -8.30 -10.47
C PRO A 66 -0.55 -9.61 -11.27
N ASN A 67 0.48 -9.82 -12.09
CA ASN A 67 0.57 -10.96 -13.02
C ASN A 67 1.01 -12.28 -12.35
N LYS A 68 1.26 -12.27 -11.03
CA LYS A 68 1.87 -13.41 -10.31
C LYS A 68 1.08 -13.85 -9.09
N CYS A 69 -0.15 -13.34 -8.90
CA CYS A 69 -0.99 -13.63 -7.73
C CYS A 69 -0.25 -13.43 -6.39
N PHE A 70 0.66 -12.46 -6.35
CA PHE A 70 1.57 -12.31 -5.23
C PHE A 70 1.35 -10.97 -4.52
N GLN A 71 1.03 -11.05 -3.23
CA GLN A 71 0.72 -9.92 -2.37
C GLN A 71 1.33 -10.19 -0.99
N VAL A 72 2.16 -9.26 -0.50
CA VAL A 72 2.84 -9.38 0.79
C VAL A 72 2.98 -8.03 1.47
N PHE A 73 2.96 -8.05 2.80
CA PHE A 73 3.47 -6.95 3.58
C PHE A 73 4.94 -7.20 3.89
N PHE A 74 5.76 -6.17 3.69
CA PHE A 74 7.17 -6.20 4.00
C PHE A 74 7.53 -5.05 4.94
N ASN A 75 8.15 -5.37 6.07
CA ASN A 75 8.73 -4.37 6.96
C ASN A 75 10.25 -4.33 6.75
N PRO A 76 10.81 -3.29 6.11
CA PRO A 76 12.23 -3.24 5.80
C PRO A 76 13.11 -3.06 7.03
N PHE A 77 12.60 -2.43 8.09
CA PHE A 77 13.35 -2.20 9.32
C PHE A 77 13.48 -3.46 10.16
N ARG A 78 12.39 -4.23 10.25
CA ARG A 78 12.34 -5.51 10.98
C ARG A 78 12.80 -6.69 10.13
N LYS A 79 12.92 -6.50 8.81
CA LYS A 79 13.15 -7.56 7.81
C LYS A 79 12.10 -8.67 7.89
N GLU A 80 10.87 -8.29 8.23
CA GLU A 80 9.75 -9.22 8.37
C GLU A 80 8.90 -9.21 7.10
N LEU A 81 8.43 -10.40 6.71
CA LEU A 81 7.54 -10.61 5.58
C LEU A 81 6.27 -11.28 6.10
N LEU A 82 5.11 -10.71 5.78
CA LEU A 82 3.81 -11.31 6.05
C LEU A 82 3.09 -11.55 4.74
N THR A 83 2.53 -12.75 4.60
CA THR A 83 1.65 -13.07 3.48
C THR A 83 0.38 -12.23 3.59
N TYR A 84 -0.05 -11.66 2.46
CA TYR A 84 -1.35 -11.03 2.42
C TYR A 84 -2.41 -12.14 2.46
N PRO A 85 -3.33 -12.15 3.44
CA PRO A 85 -4.23 -13.28 3.65
C PRO A 85 -5.28 -13.40 2.56
N PHE A 86 -5.54 -12.33 1.81
CA PHE A 86 -6.49 -12.31 0.71
C PHE A 86 -5.77 -12.53 -0.62
N ALA A 87 -5.32 -13.76 -0.85
CA ALA A 87 -4.87 -14.22 -2.16
C ALA A 87 -6.06 -14.36 -3.13
N SER A 88 -6.83 -13.29 -3.34
CA SER A 88 -7.91 -13.32 -4.33
C SER A 88 -7.29 -13.13 -5.71
N LYS A 89 -7.41 -14.17 -6.55
CA LYS A 89 -7.11 -14.13 -7.99
C LYS A 89 -7.91 -13.03 -8.74
N GLU A 90 -8.83 -12.35 -8.06
CA GLU A 90 -9.64 -11.26 -8.61
C GLU A 90 -8.97 -9.89 -8.58
N ILE A 91 -7.89 -9.67 -7.82
CA ILE A 91 -7.12 -8.40 -7.82
C ILE A 91 -6.17 -8.33 -9.04
N MET A 92 -6.23 -9.34 -9.91
CA MET A 92 -5.18 -9.73 -10.85
C MET A 92 -5.10 -8.88 -12.13
N ASN A 93 -6.18 -8.18 -12.52
CA ASN A 93 -6.25 -7.62 -13.87
C ASN A 93 -6.32 -6.08 -13.93
N ASN A 94 -6.72 -5.39 -12.86
CA ASN A 94 -6.71 -3.93 -12.79
C ASN A 94 -6.20 -3.51 -11.43
N ILE A 95 -4.97 -3.02 -11.39
CA ILE A 95 -4.32 -2.59 -10.14
C ILE A 95 -5.14 -1.46 -9.56
N GLY A 96 -5.75 -1.78 -8.43
CA GLY A 96 -6.53 -0.85 -7.68
C GLY A 96 -5.69 0.06 -6.81
N VAL A 97 -6.29 1.16 -6.38
CA VAL A 97 -5.74 1.96 -5.30
C VAL A 97 -5.92 1.20 -3.99
N PHE A 98 -4.87 1.14 -3.17
CA PHE A 98 -4.90 0.46 -1.87
C PHE A 98 -4.85 1.46 -0.73
N GLY A 99 -5.47 1.11 0.40
CA GLY A 99 -5.35 1.83 1.65
C GLY A 99 -5.33 0.87 2.84
N ILE A 100 -4.56 1.20 3.88
CA ILE A 100 -4.41 0.38 5.09
C ILE A 100 -4.78 1.20 6.32
N SER A 101 -5.60 0.65 7.21
CA SER A 101 -6.01 1.34 8.44
C SER A 101 -4.96 1.30 9.55
N HIS A 102 -4.38 0.12 9.80
CA HIS A 102 -3.42 -0.15 10.86
C HIS A 102 -2.32 -1.09 10.38
N SER A 103 -1.23 -1.22 11.14
CA SER A 103 -0.23 -2.27 10.90
C SER A 103 -0.84 -3.64 10.61
N PRO A 104 -0.36 -4.40 9.61
CA PRO A 104 -0.87 -5.72 9.24
C PRO A 104 -0.72 -6.78 10.35
N THR A 105 0.01 -6.48 11.44
CA THR A 105 0.07 -7.34 12.63
C THR A 105 -1.08 -7.08 13.62
N SER A 106 -1.87 -6.02 13.43
CA SER A 106 -3.01 -5.69 14.30
C SER A 106 -4.21 -6.60 14.00
N SER A 107 -4.95 -7.03 15.03
CA SER A 107 -6.22 -7.72 14.83
C SER A 107 -7.30 -6.84 14.18
N GLU A 108 -7.09 -5.52 14.15
CA GLU A 108 -8.02 -4.53 13.61
C GLU A 108 -7.55 -3.91 12.29
N TYR A 109 -6.51 -4.47 11.66
CA TYR A 109 -6.10 -3.97 10.35
C TYR A 109 -7.20 -4.23 9.32
N MET A 110 -7.41 -3.24 8.45
CA MET A 110 -8.32 -3.32 7.33
C MET A 110 -7.57 -2.82 6.11
N VAL A 111 -7.78 -3.49 4.99
CA VAL A 111 -7.28 -3.07 3.69
C VAL A 111 -8.45 -2.77 2.78
N ILE A 112 -8.44 -1.58 2.18
CA ILE A 112 -9.32 -1.29 1.06
C ILE A 112 -8.53 -1.44 -0.24
N ALA A 113 -9.16 -2.04 -1.24
CA ALA A 113 -8.65 -2.12 -2.60
C ALA A 113 -9.74 -1.67 -3.56
N LEU A 114 -9.48 -0.60 -4.31
CA LEU A 114 -10.42 -0.05 -5.29
C LEU A 114 -10.12 -0.64 -6.66
N VAL A 115 -10.90 -1.60 -7.12
CA VAL A 115 -10.66 -2.28 -8.41
C VAL A 115 -11.69 -1.89 -9.46
N THR A 116 -11.29 -1.80 -10.71
CA THR A 116 -12.20 -1.70 -11.87
C THR A 116 -12.43 -3.09 -12.45
N ASP A 117 -13.67 -3.40 -12.81
CA ASP A 117 -14.02 -4.64 -13.52
C ASP A 117 -14.42 -4.27 -14.94
N GLU A 118 -13.65 -4.75 -15.92
CA GLU A 118 -13.83 -4.44 -17.34
C GLU A 118 -15.22 -4.84 -17.87
N ARG A 119 -15.89 -5.79 -17.19
CA ARG A 119 -17.25 -6.21 -17.54
C ARG A 119 -18.30 -5.16 -17.18
N PHE A 120 -17.99 -4.28 -16.22
CA PHE A 120 -18.88 -3.22 -15.79
C PHE A 120 -18.32 -1.88 -16.23
N GLN A 121 -18.75 -1.41 -17.40
CA GLN A 121 -18.40 -0.07 -17.87
C GLN A 121 -18.82 0.95 -16.80
N HIS A 122 -17.86 1.76 -16.35
CA HIS A 122 -18.06 2.84 -15.38
C HIS A 122 -18.37 2.42 -13.94
N MET A 123 -18.19 1.14 -13.56
CA MET A 123 -18.31 0.73 -12.16
C MET A 123 -16.94 0.37 -11.58
N ALA A 124 -16.79 0.70 -10.31
CA ALA A 124 -15.67 0.32 -9.50
C ALA A 124 -16.13 -0.39 -8.24
N ILE A 125 -15.27 -1.29 -7.76
CA ILE A 125 -15.54 -2.14 -6.61
C ILE A 125 -14.52 -1.76 -5.54
N ILE A 126 -14.98 -1.20 -4.41
CA ILE A 126 -14.18 -1.15 -3.20
C ILE A 126 -14.31 -2.51 -2.52
N LYS A 127 -13.20 -3.23 -2.45
CA LYS A 127 -13.07 -4.43 -1.63
C LYS A 127 -12.51 -4.01 -0.28
N VAL A 128 -13.28 -4.28 0.77
CA VAL A 128 -12.84 -4.10 2.15
C VAL A 128 -12.44 -5.47 2.69
N HIS A 129 -11.20 -5.62 3.11
CA HIS A 129 -10.62 -6.84 3.64
C HIS A 129 -10.27 -6.64 5.12
N TRP A 130 -10.74 -7.54 5.98
CA TRP A 130 -10.34 -7.65 7.39
C TRP A 130 -9.80 -9.06 7.65
N PRO A 131 -9.05 -9.36 8.72
CA PRO A 131 -8.30 -10.62 8.82
C PRO A 131 -9.13 -11.90 8.62
N LEU A 132 -10.46 -11.85 8.86
CA LEU A 132 -11.34 -13.02 8.86
C LEU A 132 -12.45 -13.01 7.78
N ASN A 133 -12.90 -11.87 7.25
CA ASN A 133 -13.87 -11.81 6.13
C ASN A 133 -13.60 -10.59 5.22
N GLY A 134 -14.51 -10.34 4.26
CA GLY A 134 -14.44 -9.17 3.39
C GLY A 134 -15.82 -8.70 2.91
N ALA A 135 -15.90 -7.43 2.50
CA ALA A 135 -17.09 -6.81 1.90
C ALA A 135 -16.74 -6.22 0.53
N LYS A 136 -17.75 -6.11 -0.34
CA LYS A 136 -17.66 -5.46 -1.65
C LYS A 136 -18.67 -4.32 -1.69
N ILE A 137 -18.21 -3.11 -2.01
CA ILE A 137 -19.05 -1.94 -2.24
C ILE A 137 -18.91 -1.56 -3.72
N LEU A 138 -20.03 -1.38 -4.40
CA LEU A 138 -20.09 -0.97 -5.81
C LEU A 138 -20.34 0.53 -5.88
N TYR A 139 -19.61 1.25 -6.75
CA TYR A 139 -19.82 2.67 -7.00
C TYR A 139 -19.54 3.04 -8.45
N ASP A 140 -20.14 4.15 -8.92
CA ASP A 140 -19.91 4.68 -10.27
C ASP A 140 -18.59 5.45 -10.32
N CYS A 141 -17.64 4.98 -11.14
CA CYS A 141 -16.31 5.57 -11.23
C CYS A 141 -16.26 6.84 -12.09
N ARG A 142 -17.36 7.25 -12.74
CA ARG A 142 -17.48 8.56 -13.39
C ARG A 142 -17.51 9.69 -12.37
N GLU A 143 -18.04 9.41 -11.18
CA GLU A 143 -18.07 10.39 -10.09
C GLU A 143 -16.72 10.48 -9.37
N PHE A 144 -16.03 9.34 -9.25
CA PHE A 144 -14.75 9.20 -8.57
C PHE A 144 -13.79 8.26 -9.34
N PRO A 145 -12.80 8.81 -10.07
CA PRO A 145 -11.89 8.02 -10.90
C PRO A 145 -11.00 7.12 -10.05
N VAL A 146 -10.83 5.85 -10.45
CA VAL A 146 -10.17 4.79 -9.65
C VAL A 146 -8.64 4.77 -9.78
N TYR A 147 -8.07 5.72 -10.52
CA TYR A 147 -6.64 5.80 -10.80
C TYR A 147 -6.06 7.07 -10.16
N ASN A 148 -4.76 7.01 -9.81
CA ASN A 148 -4.04 8.12 -9.21
C ASN A 148 -4.72 8.70 -7.96
N ILE A 149 -5.33 7.83 -7.14
CA ILE A 149 -5.92 8.21 -5.86
C ILE A 149 -4.88 8.02 -4.76
N SER A 150 -4.79 8.99 -3.84
CA SER A 150 -4.12 8.81 -2.56
C SER A 150 -5.12 8.43 -1.48
N THR A 151 -4.81 7.41 -0.68
CA THR A 151 -5.67 6.99 0.42
C THR A 151 -5.03 7.31 1.77
N VAL A 152 -5.86 7.81 2.69
CA VAL A 152 -5.46 8.09 4.07
C VAL A 152 -6.52 7.50 5.00
N PHE A 153 -6.09 6.78 6.03
CA PHE A 153 -6.98 6.35 7.09
C PHE A 153 -6.85 7.28 8.30
N HIS A 154 -7.98 7.82 8.74
CA HIS A 154 -8.05 8.70 9.92
C HIS A 154 -9.42 8.60 10.58
N ASN A 155 -9.45 8.53 11.92
CA ASN A 155 -10.68 8.46 12.72
C ASN A 155 -11.71 7.42 12.25
N GLY A 156 -11.26 6.22 11.92
CA GLY A 156 -12.16 5.13 11.51
C GLY A 156 -12.67 5.23 10.06
N LEU A 157 -12.17 6.17 9.26
CA LEU A 157 -12.60 6.39 7.89
C LEU A 157 -11.42 6.36 6.93
N PHE A 158 -11.67 5.86 5.72
CA PHE A 158 -10.75 6.01 4.59
C PHE A 158 -11.15 7.22 3.76
N TYR A 159 -10.20 8.11 3.56
CA TYR A 159 -10.29 9.27 2.68
C TYR A 159 -9.51 8.98 1.41
N CYS A 160 -10.17 9.06 0.28
CA CYS A 160 -9.61 8.80 -1.04
C CYS A 160 -9.60 10.12 -1.81
N LEU A 161 -8.42 10.71 -2.03
CA LEU A 161 -8.28 11.95 -2.79
C LEU A 161 -7.98 11.63 -4.26
N GLY A 162 -8.89 11.99 -5.15
CA GLY A 162 -8.72 11.86 -6.59
C GLY A 162 -7.96 13.04 -7.21
N ILE A 163 -7.44 12.84 -8.42
CA ILE A 163 -6.65 13.86 -9.16
C ILE A 163 -7.42 15.15 -9.48
N ASN A 164 -8.75 15.10 -9.46
CA ASN A 164 -9.62 16.25 -9.69
C ASN A 164 -9.93 17.04 -8.40
N GLY A 165 -9.28 16.69 -7.28
CA GLY A 165 -9.50 17.33 -5.98
C GLY A 165 -10.75 16.88 -5.24
N LYS A 166 -11.52 15.92 -5.79
CA LYS A 166 -12.65 15.32 -5.07
C LYS A 166 -12.16 14.31 -4.04
N VAL A 167 -12.84 14.25 -2.90
CA VAL A 167 -12.57 13.30 -1.82
C VAL A 167 -13.73 12.33 -1.67
N GLY A 168 -13.46 11.04 -1.84
CA GLY A 168 -14.36 9.96 -1.45
C GLY A 168 -14.12 9.57 0.00
N VAL A 169 -15.20 9.30 0.74
CA VAL A 169 -15.13 8.84 2.13
C VAL A 169 -15.75 7.44 2.22
N ILE A 170 -14.97 6.50 2.72
CA ILE A 170 -15.39 5.10 2.87
C ILE A 170 -15.37 4.77 4.36
N GLY A 171 -16.53 4.38 4.87
CA GLY A 171 -16.66 3.88 6.24
C GLY A 171 -15.90 2.58 6.43
N ALA A 172 -15.11 2.48 7.49
CA ALA A 172 -14.57 1.21 7.95
C ALA A 172 -15.60 0.50 8.82
N THR A 173 -16.81 0.25 8.30
CA THR A 173 -17.86 -0.47 9.04
C THR A 173 -17.56 -1.98 9.00
N ARG A 174 -17.54 -2.61 10.18
CA ARG A 174 -17.52 -4.08 10.34
C ARG A 174 -18.86 -4.69 9.98
#